data_AF-K2QGX6-F1
#
_entry.id   AF-K2QGX6-F1
#
_cell.length_a   1.000
_cell.length_b   1.000
_cell.length_c   1.000
_cell.angle_alpha   90.00
_cell.angle_beta   90.00
_cell.angle_gamma   90.00
#
_symmetry.space_group_name_H-M   'P 1'
#
loop_
_entity.id
_entity.type
_entity.pdbx_description
1 polymer ?
#
loop_
_entity_poly.entity_id
_entity_poly.type
_entity_poly.pdbx_seq_one_letter_code
_entity_poly.pdbx_strand_id
1 'polypeptide(L)' 'TGTENTLYQQFCPMYDKGSAWLSTSKEVKNPYYGSRMLKCGKVQKTIQ' A
#
# COMPACT_ATOMS: atom_id res chain seq x y z
N THR A 1 21.92 8.54 -1.11
CA THR A 1 20.77 9.36 -1.54
C THR A 1 19.50 8.62 -1.15
N GLY A 2 19.00 8.88 0.06
CA GLY A 2 17.67 8.39 0.48
C GLY A 2 16.64 9.41 0.02
N THR A 3 15.50 8.95 -0.49
CA THR A 3 14.36 9.83 -0.79
C THR A 3 13.91 10.51 0.50
N GLU A 4 13.88 11.85 0.54
CA GLU A 4 13.39 12.68 1.67
C GLU A 4 11.90 12.42 2.03
N ASN A 5 11.25 11.46 1.35
CA ASN A 5 9.84 11.19 1.44
C ASN A 5 9.59 9.87 2.17
N THR A 6 8.72 9.92 3.18
CA THR A 6 8.25 8.71 3.84
C THR A 6 7.46 7.85 2.87
N LEU A 7 7.86 6.59 2.72
CA LEU A 7 7.17 5.57 1.95
C LEU A 7 6.51 4.54 2.87
N TYR A 8 5.35 4.06 2.46
CA TYR A 8 4.58 3.06 3.16
C TYR A 8 4.43 1.85 2.25
N GLN A 9 4.96 0.71 2.68
CA GLN A 9 4.64 -0.56 2.06
C GLN A 9 3.31 -1.05 2.60
N GLN A 10 2.33 -1.19 1.72
CA GLN A 10 0.98 -1.66 2.02
C GLN A 10 0.75 -3.02 1.38
N PHE A 11 -0.13 -3.85 1.95
CA PHE A 11 -0.41 -5.19 1.47
C PHE A 11 -1.88 -5.57 1.65
N CYS A 12 -2.48 -6.18 0.63
CA CYS A 12 -3.84 -6.75 0.66
C CYS A 12 -3.76 -8.25 0.29
N PRO A 13 -4.17 -9.19 1.17
CA PRO A 13 -4.12 -10.63 0.90
C PRO A 13 -5.16 -11.08 -0.15
N MET A 14 -6.17 -10.26 -0.41
CA MET A 14 -7.30 -10.61 -1.28
C MET A 14 -7.01 -10.35 -2.76
N TYR A 15 -6.03 -9.50 -3.08
CA TYR A 15 -5.65 -9.25 -4.46
C TYR A 15 -4.61 -10.27 -4.90
N ASP A 16 -4.91 -11.04 -5.94
CA ASP A 16 -4.01 -12.00 -6.59
C ASP A 16 -3.24 -12.92 -5.60
N LYS A 17 -3.95 -13.49 -4.62
CA LYS A 17 -3.38 -14.33 -3.53
C LYS A 17 -2.38 -13.60 -2.61
N GLY A 18 -2.35 -12.28 -2.67
CA GLY A 18 -1.56 -11.39 -1.84
C GLY A 18 -0.66 -10.50 -2.68
N SER A 19 -0.81 -9.20 -2.55
CA SER A 19 0.11 -8.25 -3.20
C SER A 19 0.43 -7.06 -2.33
N ALA A 20 1.67 -6.60 -2.48
CA ALA A 20 2.19 -5.42 -1.84
C ALA A 20 2.40 -4.29 -2.84
N TRP A 21 2.25 -3.05 -2.37
CA TRP A 21 2.58 -1.85 -3.14
C TRP A 21 3.18 -0.78 -2.24
N LEU A 22 3.84 0.21 -2.85
CA LEU A 22 4.38 1.38 -2.15
C LEU A 22 3.44 2.56 -2.31
N SER A 23 3.32 3.35 -1.25
CA SER A 23 2.51 4.57 -1.20
C SER A 23 3.27 5.65 -0.44
N THR A 24 3.15 6.91 -0.86
CA THR A 24 3.63 8.07 -0.08
C THR A 24 2.63 8.50 1.01
N SER A 25 1.44 7.90 1.03
CA SER A 25 0.42 8.13 2.04
C SER A 25 0.27 6.92 2.97
N LYS A 26 0.06 7.20 4.26
CA LYS A 26 -0.29 6.19 5.27
C LYS A 26 -1.70 5.63 5.06
N GLU A 27 -2.59 6.38 4.40
CA GLU A 27 -3.94 5.94 4.09
C GLU A 27 -3.90 4.78 3.09
N VAL A 28 -4.67 3.73 3.35
CA VAL A 28 -4.78 2.58 2.45
C VAL A 28 -5.66 2.97 1.26
N LYS A 29 -5.01 3.11 0.10
CA LYS A 29 -5.65 3.31 -1.20
C LYS A 29 -5.14 2.23 -2.13
N ASN A 30 -5.83 1.11 -2.12
CA ASN A 30 -5.50 -0.03 -2.95
C ASN A 30 -5.65 0.36 -4.43
N PRO A 31 -4.58 0.31 -5.23
CA PRO A 31 -4.67 0.62 -6.67
C PRO A 31 -5.35 -0.51 -7.45
N TYR A 32 -5.59 -1.66 -6.83
CA TYR A 32 -6.13 -2.86 -7.44
C TYR A 32 -7.66 -2.97 -7.24
N TYR A 33 -8.36 -3.50 -8.26
CA TYR A 33 -9.82 -3.74 -8.27
C TYR A 33 -10.72 -2.51 -8.02
N GLY A 34 -10.21 -1.30 -8.32
CA GLY A 34 -11.01 -0.07 -8.32
C GLY A 34 -11.68 0.22 -6.97
N SER A 35 -12.89 0.81 -7.02
CA SER A 35 -13.59 1.28 -5.81
C SER A 35 -13.99 0.18 -4.83
N ARG A 36 -14.14 -1.07 -5.30
CA ARG A 36 -14.57 -2.22 -4.47
C ARG A 36 -13.52 -2.64 -3.45
N MET A 37 -12.24 -2.42 -3.76
CA MET A 37 -11.12 -2.82 -2.90
C MET A 37 -10.27 -1.64 -2.45
N LEU A 38 -10.70 -0.40 -2.69
CA LEU A 38 -9.93 0.81 -2.37
C LEU A 38 -9.40 0.83 -0.93
N LYS A 39 -10.17 0.28 0.02
CA LYS A 39 -9.80 0.18 1.45
C LYS A 39 -9.24 -1.20 1.86
N CYS A 40 -9.10 -2.16 0.95
CA CYS A 40 -8.47 -3.44 1.25
C CYS A 40 -6.96 -3.25 1.36
N GLY A 41 -6.42 -3.54 2.55
CA GLY A 41 -5.00 -3.64 2.78
C GLY A 41 -4.61 -3.09 4.14
N LYS A 42 -3.34 -3.23 4.48
CA LYS A 42 -2.75 -2.67 5.69
C LYS A 42 -1.33 -2.20 5.43
N VAL A 43 -0.90 -1.15 6.12
CA VAL A 43 0.51 -0.74 6.16
C VAL A 43 1.30 -1.84 6.87
N GLN A 44 2.29 -2.40 6.19
CA GLN A 44 3.21 -3.40 6.74
C GLN A 44 4.51 -2.75 7.21
N LYS A 45 5.00 -1.75 6.49
CA LYS A 45 6.28 -1.10 6.79
C LYS A 45 6.23 0.38 6.46
N THR A 46 6.87 1.17 7.30
CA THR A 46 7.21 2.57 7.02
C THR A 46 8.69 2.63 6.68
N ILE A 47 9.02 3.28 5.57
CA ILE A 47 10.37 3.44 5.04
C ILE A 47 10.62 4.96 5.04
N GLN A 48 11.75 5.38 5.59
CA GLN A 48 12.21 6.77 5.62
C GLN A 48 13.48 6.89 4.78
#